data_AF-A0A9E0UZZ4-F1
#
_entry.id   AF-A0A9E0UZZ4-F1
#
_cell.length_a   1.000
_cell.length_b   1.000
_cell.length_c   1.000
_cell.angle_alpha   90.00
_cell.angle_beta   90.00
_cell.angle_gamma   90.00
#
_symmetry.space_group_name_H-M   'P 1'
#
loop_
_entity.id
_entity.type
_entity.pdbx_description
1 polymer ?
#
loop_
_entity_poly.entity_id
_entity_poly.type
_entity_poly.pdbx_seq_one_letter_code
_entity_poly.pdbx_strand_id
1 'polypeptide(L)'
;MKHLITLTFTLGATLTFAQPQIINSGFETWQDPDAAVAEPEEWSSVKTSDASEVVNNLAPQLCWPSTDAHTGTYSANLRTVDTFVGPASGLMTCGRVHAAFDPAQGYVFTDPANSPWNQSLTSRPDSIIGWYKATVVGADFPTLKAALHVGDAKIPENGTLGNWVGGADWNAPSANVGEWTRFSVPFNYFSTVAPSWALVVITSGNGLVTEVGSEVWYDDIALIYNVIPVPSETMAYVTSDAGFALNVDFSTGGEPVAATDFVAELSDANGDWSAPVVIGSLNTDTSAGTIPCMIPAGTPSGTGYLIRVTNASPYYAPVVAGITIDLNTGIAAVGGADASVRSQEGGILVDLSRATASPVLCEVFDVRGGLLARATYTGGSRHLVPFYAPGLYTVRLTGGAVDGTHRVMVR
;
A
#
# COMPACT_ATOMS: atom_id res chain seq x y z
N MET A 1 -61.83 1.35 4.04
CA MET A 1 -60.76 1.00 3.07
C MET A 1 -59.63 2.00 3.22
N LYS A 2 -58.54 1.63 3.89
CA LYS A 2 -57.28 2.37 3.92
C LYS A 2 -56.24 1.41 3.36
N HIS A 3 -55.77 1.69 2.15
CA HIS A 3 -54.73 0.89 1.50
C HIS A 3 -53.38 1.25 2.12
N LEU A 4 -52.75 0.27 2.75
CA LEU A 4 -51.37 0.34 3.21
C LEU A 4 -50.49 -0.03 2.01
N ILE A 5 -49.76 0.94 1.47
CA ILE A 5 -48.76 0.72 0.43
C ILE A 5 -47.44 0.41 1.16
N THR A 6 -47.00 -0.84 1.10
CA THR A 6 -45.69 -1.26 1.59
C THR A 6 -44.67 -0.95 0.50
N LEU A 7 -43.81 0.05 0.75
CA LEU A 7 -42.67 0.37 -0.12
C LEU A 7 -41.48 -0.49 0.33
N THR A 8 -41.18 -1.55 -0.42
CA THR A 8 -40.00 -2.38 -0.19
C THR A 8 -38.78 -1.67 -0.74
N PHE A 9 -37.90 -1.18 0.14
CA PHE A 9 -36.60 -0.65 -0.24
C PHE A 9 -35.61 -1.82 -0.29
N THR A 10 -35.33 -2.36 -1.48
CA THR A 10 -34.20 -3.26 -1.68
C THR A 10 -32.94 -2.42 -1.75
N LEU A 11 -32.21 -2.35 -0.63
CA LEU A 11 -30.87 -1.81 -0.57
C LEU A 11 -29.92 -2.83 -1.21
N GLY A 12 -29.72 -2.75 -2.52
CA GLY A 12 -28.59 -3.41 -3.17
C GLY A 12 -27.34 -2.65 -2.77
N ALA A 13 -26.60 -3.17 -1.79
CA ALA A 13 -25.27 -2.66 -1.48
C ALA A 13 -24.34 -3.05 -2.63
N THR A 14 -24.22 -2.19 -3.64
CA THR A 14 -23.05 -2.24 -4.51
C THR A 14 -21.86 -1.94 -3.61
N LEU A 15 -21.04 -2.95 -3.33
CA LEU A 15 -19.72 -2.76 -2.73
C LEU A 15 -18.92 -1.93 -3.74
N THR A 16 -19.00 -0.60 -3.64
CA THR A 16 -18.12 0.28 -4.40
C THR A 16 -16.75 0.11 -3.76
N PHE A 17 -15.87 -0.61 -4.45
CA PHE A 17 -14.45 -0.63 -4.09
C PHE A 17 -13.95 0.80 -3.98
N ALA A 18 -13.02 1.10 -3.08
CA ALA A 18 -12.46 2.45 -2.99
C ALA A 18 -11.58 2.78 -4.21
N GLN A 19 -11.14 1.75 -4.96
CA GLN A 19 -10.19 1.84 -6.06
C GLN A 19 -10.55 0.84 -7.17
N PRO A 20 -10.02 1.00 -8.41
CA PRO A 20 -10.29 0.09 -9.51
C PRO A 20 -9.96 -1.36 -9.16
N GLN A 21 -10.79 -2.27 -9.61
CA GLN A 21 -10.60 -3.72 -9.52
C GLN A 21 -11.01 -4.36 -10.84
N ILE A 22 -10.62 -5.62 -11.04
CA ILE A 22 -11.13 -6.43 -12.15
C ILE A 22 -12.60 -6.73 -11.87
N ILE A 23 -13.47 -6.58 -12.86
CA ILE A 23 -14.90 -6.79 -12.67
C ILE A 23 -15.19 -8.30 -12.51
N ASN A 24 -16.13 -8.63 -11.61
CA ASN A 24 -16.56 -10.00 -11.31
C ASN A 24 -15.40 -10.96 -11.01
N SER A 25 -14.35 -10.46 -10.36
CA SER A 25 -13.13 -11.23 -10.07
C SER A 25 -13.24 -12.14 -8.84
N GLY A 26 -14.36 -12.05 -8.11
CA GLY A 26 -14.84 -13.05 -7.14
C GLY A 26 -15.89 -14.01 -7.73
N PHE A 27 -16.17 -13.95 -9.03
CA PHE A 27 -16.97 -14.94 -9.78
C PHE A 27 -18.38 -15.20 -9.23
N GLU A 28 -19.09 -14.16 -8.80
CA GLU A 28 -20.42 -14.28 -8.20
C GLU A 28 -21.55 -14.27 -9.24
N THR A 29 -21.30 -13.76 -10.44
CA THR A 29 -22.28 -13.73 -11.53
C THR A 29 -21.82 -14.55 -12.73
N TRP A 30 -22.75 -15.31 -13.31
CA TRP A 30 -22.48 -16.28 -14.37
C TRP A 30 -23.55 -16.23 -15.46
N GLN A 31 -23.10 -16.35 -16.71
CA GLN A 31 -23.94 -16.55 -17.87
C GLN A 31 -24.35 -18.03 -17.91
N ASP A 32 -25.66 -18.30 -17.96
CA ASP A 32 -26.22 -19.65 -18.06
C ASP A 32 -25.55 -20.71 -17.14
N PRO A 33 -25.55 -20.53 -15.80
CA PRO A 33 -24.74 -21.33 -14.87
C PRO A 33 -25.01 -22.84 -14.88
N ASP A 34 -26.20 -23.26 -15.33
CA ASP A 34 -26.61 -24.65 -15.44
C ASP A 34 -26.31 -25.27 -16.82
N ALA A 35 -25.75 -24.50 -17.75
CA ALA A 35 -25.50 -24.93 -19.12
C ALA A 35 -24.04 -25.33 -19.37
N ALA A 36 -23.84 -26.15 -20.41
CA ALA A 36 -22.50 -26.54 -20.88
C ALA A 36 -21.72 -25.40 -21.57
N VAL A 37 -22.21 -24.17 -21.47
CA VAL A 37 -21.65 -22.94 -22.01
C VAL A 37 -21.41 -21.90 -20.92
N ALA A 38 -21.54 -22.29 -19.64
CA ALA A 38 -21.42 -21.36 -18.53
C ALA A 38 -20.05 -20.68 -18.50
N GLU A 39 -20.06 -19.35 -18.37
CA GLU A 39 -18.89 -18.49 -18.21
C GLU A 39 -19.24 -17.40 -17.18
N PRO A 40 -18.34 -16.95 -16.30
CA PRO A 40 -18.63 -15.81 -15.44
C PRO A 40 -18.87 -14.56 -16.29
N GLU A 41 -19.77 -13.68 -15.87
CA GLU A 41 -19.92 -12.40 -16.55
C GLU A 41 -18.59 -11.62 -16.52
N GLU A 42 -18.28 -10.87 -17.58
CA GLU A 42 -17.02 -10.12 -17.77
C GLU A 42 -15.74 -10.98 -17.89
N TRP A 43 -15.92 -12.31 -17.92
CA TRP A 43 -14.89 -13.28 -18.23
C TRP A 43 -15.36 -14.15 -19.40
N SER A 44 -14.41 -14.76 -20.09
CA SER A 44 -14.63 -15.63 -21.23
C SER A 44 -13.70 -16.84 -21.19
N SER A 45 -14.03 -17.82 -22.01
CA SER A 45 -13.23 -19.00 -22.29
C SER A 45 -13.20 -19.25 -23.80
N VAL A 46 -12.78 -20.44 -24.20
CA VAL A 46 -12.85 -20.87 -25.60
C VAL A 46 -14.29 -20.93 -26.15
N LYS A 47 -15.32 -20.99 -25.29
CA LYS A 47 -16.73 -21.02 -25.71
C LYS A 47 -17.17 -19.74 -26.43
N THR A 48 -16.60 -18.59 -26.08
CA THR A 48 -16.89 -17.29 -26.70
C THR A 48 -15.68 -16.71 -27.42
N SER A 49 -14.89 -17.57 -28.09
CA SER A 49 -13.73 -17.16 -28.88
C SER A 49 -14.09 -16.29 -30.10
N ASP A 50 -13.07 -15.77 -30.79
CA ASP A 50 -13.23 -15.08 -32.08
C ASP A 50 -13.43 -16.00 -33.29
N ALA A 51 -13.45 -17.32 -33.08
CA ALA A 51 -13.76 -18.28 -34.12
C ALA A 51 -15.25 -18.24 -34.55
N SER A 52 -15.59 -19.01 -35.59
CA SER A 52 -16.98 -19.11 -36.04
C SER A 52 -17.87 -19.77 -34.99
N GLU A 53 -19.17 -19.45 -35.01
CA GLU A 53 -20.16 -20.04 -34.11
C GLU A 53 -20.16 -21.57 -34.13
N VAL A 54 -19.89 -22.18 -35.29
CA VAL A 54 -19.76 -23.64 -35.43
C VAL A 54 -18.58 -24.18 -34.62
N VAL A 55 -17.43 -23.49 -34.62
CA VAL A 55 -16.25 -23.89 -33.83
C VAL A 55 -16.52 -23.70 -32.34
N ASN A 56 -17.11 -22.57 -31.95
CA ASN A 56 -17.46 -22.27 -30.56
C ASN A 56 -18.44 -23.30 -29.98
N ASN A 57 -19.43 -23.74 -30.76
CA ASN A 57 -20.37 -24.79 -30.35
C ASN A 57 -19.72 -26.16 -30.15
N LEU A 58 -18.62 -26.44 -30.84
CA LEU A 58 -17.85 -27.68 -30.70
C LEU A 58 -16.77 -27.59 -29.62
N ALA A 59 -16.45 -26.40 -29.13
CA ALA A 59 -15.44 -26.20 -28.11
C ALA A 59 -15.88 -26.85 -26.78
N PRO A 60 -14.97 -27.45 -26.01
CA PRO A 60 -15.30 -28.02 -24.71
C PRO A 60 -15.69 -26.92 -23.71
N GLN A 61 -16.45 -27.28 -22.68
CA GLN A 61 -16.55 -26.42 -21.50
C GLN A 61 -15.25 -26.54 -20.69
N LEU A 62 -14.69 -25.41 -20.28
CA LEU A 62 -13.39 -25.34 -19.58
C LEU A 62 -13.49 -24.70 -18.19
N CYS A 63 -14.62 -24.08 -17.87
CA CYS A 63 -14.92 -23.48 -16.58
C CYS A 63 -16.36 -23.79 -16.14
N TRP A 64 -16.57 -23.89 -14.82
CA TRP A 64 -17.83 -24.19 -14.17
C TRP A 64 -17.99 -23.31 -12.93
N PRO A 65 -19.23 -22.88 -12.59
CA PRO A 65 -19.51 -22.33 -11.27
C PRO A 65 -19.34 -23.42 -10.20
N SER A 66 -18.76 -23.06 -9.07
CA SER A 66 -18.61 -23.93 -7.90
C SER A 66 -19.17 -23.24 -6.67
N THR A 67 -19.93 -23.97 -5.85
CA THR A 67 -20.44 -23.47 -4.55
C THR A 67 -19.47 -23.69 -3.39
N ASP A 68 -18.36 -24.39 -3.64
CA ASP A 68 -17.18 -24.34 -2.77
C ASP A 68 -16.44 -23.05 -3.12
N ALA A 69 -16.59 -22.02 -2.29
CA ALA A 69 -16.05 -20.68 -2.50
C ALA A 69 -15.25 -20.22 -1.26
N HIS A 70 -14.26 -19.36 -1.47
CA HIS A 70 -13.46 -18.77 -0.40
C HIS A 70 -14.26 -17.68 0.33
N THR A 71 -14.89 -16.79 -0.44
CA THR A 71 -15.94 -15.89 0.06
C THR A 71 -17.16 -15.94 -0.85
N GLY A 72 -18.25 -15.26 -0.47
CA GLY A 72 -19.45 -15.20 -1.29
C GLY A 72 -20.13 -16.55 -1.54
N THR A 73 -20.70 -16.72 -2.73
CA THR A 73 -21.52 -17.89 -3.09
C THR A 73 -20.84 -18.80 -4.11
N TYR A 74 -20.08 -18.19 -5.04
CA TYR A 74 -19.53 -18.91 -6.17
C TYR A 74 -18.03 -18.68 -6.29
N SER A 75 -17.32 -19.71 -6.72
CA SER A 75 -15.96 -19.63 -7.25
C SER A 75 -15.91 -20.21 -8.66
N ALA A 76 -14.81 -19.97 -9.37
CA ALA A 76 -14.58 -20.56 -10.69
C ALA A 76 -13.80 -21.87 -10.58
N ASN A 77 -14.40 -22.98 -11.01
CA ASN A 77 -13.73 -24.26 -11.17
C ASN A 77 -13.30 -24.43 -12.64
N LEU A 78 -12.00 -24.51 -12.89
CA LEU A 78 -11.40 -24.79 -14.20
C LEU A 78 -10.92 -26.24 -14.22
N ARG A 79 -11.21 -26.98 -15.30
CA ARG A 79 -10.82 -28.38 -15.43
C ARG A 79 -10.10 -28.65 -16.72
N THR A 80 -9.05 -29.47 -16.65
CA THR A 80 -8.45 -30.08 -17.82
C THR A 80 -9.31 -31.25 -18.26
N VAL A 81 -9.88 -31.15 -19.47
CA VAL A 81 -10.82 -32.12 -20.03
C VAL A 81 -10.27 -32.78 -21.29
N ASP A 82 -10.81 -33.96 -21.61
CA ASP A 82 -10.51 -34.62 -22.88
C ASP A 82 -11.34 -34.00 -24.02
N THR A 83 -10.73 -33.88 -25.19
CA THR A 83 -11.38 -33.37 -26.40
C THR A 83 -11.02 -34.25 -27.60
N PHE A 84 -11.72 -34.07 -28.72
CA PHE A 84 -11.43 -34.81 -29.95
C PHE A 84 -10.00 -34.60 -30.49
N VAL A 85 -9.36 -33.48 -30.13
CA VAL A 85 -7.98 -33.15 -30.55
C VAL A 85 -6.95 -33.40 -29.43
N GLY A 86 -7.38 -33.96 -28.29
CA GLY A 86 -6.54 -34.24 -27.12
C GLY A 86 -6.93 -33.42 -25.88
N PRO A 87 -6.14 -33.51 -24.79
CA PRO A 87 -6.40 -32.79 -23.55
C PRO A 87 -6.43 -31.26 -23.75
N ALA A 88 -7.44 -30.59 -23.19
CA ALA A 88 -7.56 -29.15 -23.17
C ALA A 88 -7.56 -28.65 -21.72
N SER A 89 -6.59 -27.80 -21.38
CA SER A 89 -6.51 -27.16 -20.06
C SER A 89 -7.71 -26.25 -19.86
N GLY A 90 -8.28 -26.27 -18.66
CA GLY A 90 -9.22 -25.26 -18.20
C GLY A 90 -8.60 -23.88 -18.40
N LEU A 91 -9.38 -22.94 -18.94
CA LEU A 91 -8.94 -21.59 -19.26
C LEU A 91 -10.08 -20.61 -19.04
N MET A 92 -9.75 -19.49 -18.43
CA MET A 92 -10.65 -18.36 -18.28
C MET A 92 -9.88 -17.04 -18.35
N THR A 93 -10.49 -15.99 -18.90
CA THR A 93 -9.84 -14.70 -19.12
C THR A 93 -10.83 -13.55 -19.14
N CYS A 94 -10.40 -12.36 -18.71
CA CYS A 94 -11.17 -11.12 -18.89
C CYS A 94 -10.96 -10.47 -20.29
N GLY A 95 -10.26 -11.17 -21.19
CA GLY A 95 -10.11 -10.80 -22.61
C GLY A 95 -10.96 -11.69 -23.51
N ARG A 96 -10.54 -11.86 -24.75
CA ARG A 96 -11.10 -12.80 -25.73
C ARG A 96 -10.08 -13.83 -26.17
N VAL A 97 -10.53 -15.07 -26.34
CA VAL A 97 -9.70 -16.16 -26.86
C VAL A 97 -9.67 -16.11 -28.39
N HIS A 98 -8.48 -16.20 -28.98
CA HIS A 98 -8.27 -16.60 -30.37
C HIS A 98 -8.07 -18.11 -30.44
N ALA A 99 -9.10 -18.82 -30.87
CA ALA A 99 -9.08 -20.28 -30.90
C ALA A 99 -8.48 -20.80 -32.21
N ALA A 100 -7.50 -21.68 -32.10
CA ALA A 100 -6.87 -22.35 -33.24
C ALA A 100 -6.73 -23.85 -32.98
N PHE A 101 -6.81 -24.67 -34.03
CA PHE A 101 -6.58 -26.12 -33.94
C PHE A 101 -5.12 -26.46 -33.64
N ASP A 102 -4.19 -25.59 -34.04
CA ASP A 102 -2.80 -25.63 -33.59
C ASP A 102 -2.67 -24.81 -32.30
N PRO A 103 -2.42 -25.44 -31.14
CA PRO A 103 -2.28 -24.73 -29.88
C PRO A 103 -1.19 -23.65 -29.89
N ALA A 104 -0.15 -23.79 -30.73
CA ALA A 104 0.91 -22.80 -30.85
C ALA A 104 0.45 -21.48 -31.51
N GLN A 105 -0.71 -21.48 -32.18
CA GLN A 105 -1.31 -20.30 -32.78
C GLN A 105 -2.41 -19.67 -31.91
N GLY A 106 -2.81 -20.35 -30.82
CA GLY A 106 -3.78 -19.83 -29.86
C GLY A 106 -3.20 -18.71 -29.02
N TYR A 107 -4.00 -17.68 -28.76
CA TYR A 107 -3.65 -16.61 -27.83
C TYR A 107 -4.91 -15.99 -27.25
N VAL A 108 -4.77 -15.27 -26.16
CA VAL A 108 -5.81 -14.40 -25.61
C VAL A 108 -5.45 -12.96 -25.90
N PHE A 109 -6.42 -12.10 -26.19
CA PHE A 109 -6.20 -10.68 -26.44
C PHE A 109 -7.30 -9.82 -25.83
N THR A 110 -7.02 -8.55 -25.60
CA THR A 110 -8.05 -7.57 -25.23
C THR A 110 -8.79 -7.13 -26.48
N ASP A 111 -10.12 -7.16 -26.50
CA ASP A 111 -10.95 -6.58 -27.56
C ASP A 111 -11.52 -5.23 -27.08
N PRO A 112 -10.90 -4.09 -27.45
CA PRO A 112 -11.29 -2.78 -26.90
C PRO A 112 -12.68 -2.32 -27.37
N ALA A 113 -13.24 -2.94 -28.42
CA ALA A 113 -14.52 -2.54 -28.98
C ALA A 113 -15.71 -3.20 -28.25
N ASN A 114 -15.47 -4.26 -27.47
CA ASN A 114 -16.50 -5.09 -26.89
C ASN A 114 -16.26 -5.26 -25.38
N SER A 115 -17.10 -4.63 -24.56
CA SER A 115 -16.93 -4.59 -23.10
C SER A 115 -16.80 -5.96 -22.42
N PRO A 116 -17.45 -7.07 -22.87
CA PRO A 116 -17.29 -8.37 -22.21
C PRO A 116 -15.87 -8.97 -22.31
N TRP A 117 -15.03 -8.42 -23.19
CA TRP A 117 -13.69 -8.94 -23.48
C TRP A 117 -12.60 -7.88 -23.27
N ASN A 118 -12.88 -6.89 -22.41
CA ASN A 118 -11.88 -5.95 -21.95
C ASN A 118 -12.13 -5.53 -20.50
N GLN A 119 -11.06 -5.14 -19.82
CA GLN A 119 -11.12 -4.55 -18.48
C GLN A 119 -10.36 -3.24 -18.50
N SER A 120 -11.09 -2.12 -18.43
CA SER A 120 -10.46 -0.80 -18.39
C SER A 120 -9.71 -0.62 -17.07
N LEU A 121 -8.42 -0.26 -17.17
CA LEU A 121 -7.60 0.02 -16.01
C LEU A 121 -6.54 1.05 -16.34
N THR A 122 -6.63 2.22 -15.71
CA THR A 122 -5.66 3.31 -15.82
C THR A 122 -4.68 3.38 -14.66
N SER A 123 -4.96 2.61 -13.61
CA SER A 123 -4.19 2.56 -12.38
C SER A 123 -3.03 1.56 -12.45
N ARG A 124 -2.06 1.71 -11.54
CA ARG A 124 -0.83 0.92 -11.47
C ARG A 124 -0.77 0.15 -10.13
N PRO A 125 -1.40 -1.03 -10.05
CA PRO A 125 -1.32 -1.87 -8.85
C PRO A 125 0.10 -2.35 -8.58
N ASP A 126 0.42 -2.54 -7.30
CA ASP A 126 1.65 -3.17 -6.85
C ASP A 126 1.66 -4.67 -7.18
N SER A 127 0.56 -5.35 -6.88
CA SER A 127 0.44 -6.80 -7.00
C SER A 127 -0.97 -7.24 -7.40
N ILE A 128 -1.05 -8.43 -7.97
CA ILE A 128 -2.31 -9.18 -8.11
C ILE A 128 -2.29 -10.37 -7.15
N ILE A 129 -3.42 -10.58 -6.50
CA ILE A 129 -3.63 -11.62 -5.49
C ILE A 129 -4.84 -12.45 -5.86
N GLY A 130 -4.98 -13.59 -5.19
CA GLY A 130 -6.17 -14.42 -5.30
C GLY A 130 -6.08 -15.62 -4.37
N TRP A 131 -7.12 -16.44 -4.41
CA TRP A 131 -7.20 -17.69 -3.66
C TRP A 131 -7.38 -18.85 -4.62
N TYR A 132 -6.76 -19.99 -4.29
CA TYR A 132 -6.92 -21.19 -5.09
C TYR A 132 -6.99 -22.47 -4.25
N LYS A 133 -7.61 -23.49 -4.84
CA LYS A 133 -7.51 -24.92 -4.49
C LYS A 133 -7.16 -25.68 -5.75
N ALA A 134 -6.50 -26.83 -5.62
CA ALA A 134 -6.09 -27.60 -6.79
C ALA A 134 -6.10 -29.10 -6.52
N THR A 135 -6.58 -29.86 -7.50
CA THR A 135 -6.27 -31.27 -7.71
C THR A 135 -5.45 -31.37 -8.97
N VAL A 136 -4.20 -31.81 -8.87
CA VAL A 136 -3.22 -31.84 -9.95
C VAL A 136 -2.96 -33.28 -10.37
N VAL A 137 -2.95 -33.53 -11.67
CA VAL A 137 -2.56 -34.81 -12.27
C VAL A 137 -1.21 -34.65 -12.97
N GLY A 138 -0.31 -35.61 -12.74
CA GLY A 138 1.03 -35.63 -13.34
C GLY A 138 1.85 -34.38 -13.03
N ALA A 139 2.27 -33.67 -14.08
CA ALA A 139 3.11 -32.48 -14.00
C ALA A 139 2.35 -31.16 -14.30
N ASP A 140 1.01 -31.19 -14.25
CA ASP A 140 0.21 -29.97 -14.36
C ASP A 140 0.46 -29.03 -13.18
N PHE A 141 0.18 -27.75 -13.40
CA PHE A 141 0.09 -26.79 -12.30
C PHE A 141 -0.81 -25.62 -12.73
N PRO A 142 -1.60 -25.06 -11.79
CA PRO A 142 -2.38 -23.87 -12.03
C PRO A 142 -1.52 -22.65 -12.36
N THR A 143 -2.02 -21.75 -13.21
CA THR A 143 -1.32 -20.50 -13.54
C THR A 143 -2.24 -19.29 -13.53
N LEU A 144 -1.67 -18.12 -13.26
CA LEU A 144 -2.27 -16.81 -13.52
C LEU A 144 -1.24 -15.94 -14.24
N LYS A 145 -1.63 -15.34 -15.36
CA LYS A 145 -0.83 -14.34 -16.07
C LYS A 145 -1.66 -13.08 -16.26
N ALA A 146 -1.07 -11.94 -15.92
CA ALA A 146 -1.69 -10.63 -16.10
C ALA A 146 -0.76 -9.70 -16.88
N ALA A 147 -1.32 -8.95 -17.82
CA ALA A 147 -0.66 -7.88 -18.54
C ALA A 147 -1.44 -6.58 -18.32
N LEU A 148 -0.75 -5.55 -17.85
CA LEU A 148 -1.21 -4.17 -17.92
C LEU A 148 -0.65 -3.57 -19.21
N HIS A 149 -1.49 -2.97 -20.03
CA HIS A 149 -1.06 -2.56 -21.36
C HIS A 149 -1.78 -1.31 -21.89
N VAL A 150 -1.16 -0.71 -22.91
CA VAL A 150 -1.77 0.27 -23.82
C VAL A 150 -1.92 -0.38 -25.19
N GLY A 151 -2.84 0.07 -26.04
CA GLY A 151 -3.01 -0.53 -27.37
C GLY A 151 -3.25 -2.05 -27.33
N ASP A 152 -2.77 -2.77 -28.34
CA ASP A 152 -2.96 -4.22 -28.47
C ASP A 152 -2.06 -5.01 -27.50
N ALA A 153 -2.60 -6.01 -26.82
CA ALA A 153 -1.82 -6.99 -26.06
C ALA A 153 -2.38 -8.39 -26.22
N LYS A 154 -1.48 -9.37 -26.16
CA LYS A 154 -1.79 -10.80 -26.25
C LYS A 154 -1.13 -11.58 -25.13
N ILE A 155 -1.71 -12.69 -24.70
CA ILE A 155 -1.09 -13.70 -23.84
C ILE A 155 -1.24 -15.07 -24.53
N PRO A 156 -0.16 -15.76 -24.91
CA PRO A 156 1.24 -15.32 -24.85
C PRO A 156 1.51 -14.05 -25.67
N GLU A 157 2.58 -13.32 -25.33
CA GLU A 157 2.86 -11.96 -25.80
C GLU A 157 2.85 -11.78 -27.33
N ASN A 158 3.33 -12.76 -28.08
CA ASN A 158 3.23 -12.85 -29.54
C ASN A 158 3.49 -11.52 -30.30
N GLY A 159 4.57 -10.81 -29.93
CA GLY A 159 5.00 -9.55 -30.56
C GLY A 159 4.34 -8.27 -30.02
N THR A 160 3.57 -8.35 -28.94
CA THR A 160 2.89 -7.20 -28.31
C THR A 160 3.60 -6.58 -27.09
N LEU A 161 4.81 -7.00 -26.72
CA LEU A 161 5.51 -6.61 -25.48
C LEU A 161 5.81 -5.11 -25.45
N GLY A 162 6.03 -4.50 -26.62
CA GLY A 162 6.24 -3.05 -26.74
C GLY A 162 5.05 -2.22 -26.24
N ASN A 163 3.87 -2.85 -26.15
CA ASN A 163 2.64 -2.26 -25.64
C ASN A 163 2.38 -2.58 -24.15
N TRP A 164 3.14 -3.50 -23.57
CA TRP A 164 2.98 -3.88 -22.16
C TRP A 164 3.58 -2.80 -21.25
N VAL A 165 2.77 -2.34 -20.31
CA VAL A 165 3.16 -1.44 -19.24
C VAL A 165 3.79 -2.21 -18.09
N GLY A 166 3.22 -3.36 -17.73
CA GLY A 166 3.75 -4.27 -16.74
C GLY A 166 3.12 -5.65 -16.84
N GLY A 167 3.75 -6.66 -16.23
CA GLY A 167 3.27 -8.04 -16.25
C GLY A 167 3.44 -8.73 -14.91
N ALA A 168 2.54 -9.67 -14.62
CA ALA A 168 2.62 -10.57 -13.48
C ALA A 168 2.38 -12.02 -13.94
N ASP A 169 3.19 -12.94 -13.47
CA ASP A 169 3.14 -14.37 -13.82
C ASP A 169 3.28 -15.19 -12.54
N TRP A 170 2.21 -15.90 -12.18
CA TRP A 170 2.17 -16.79 -11.04
C TRP A 170 1.94 -18.22 -11.52
N ASN A 171 2.75 -19.13 -10.99
CA ASN A 171 2.63 -20.57 -11.20
C ASN A 171 2.53 -21.22 -9.82
N ALA A 172 1.48 -22.02 -9.61
CA ALA A 172 1.37 -22.81 -8.40
C ALA A 172 2.40 -23.95 -8.40
N PRO A 173 2.74 -24.52 -7.24
CA PRO A 173 3.40 -25.81 -7.17
C PRO A 173 2.57 -26.88 -7.91
N SER A 174 3.23 -27.82 -8.59
CA SER A 174 2.60 -29.01 -9.16
C SER A 174 2.24 -29.99 -8.03
N ALA A 175 1.18 -29.67 -7.29
CA ALA A 175 0.73 -30.39 -6.11
C ALA A 175 -0.74 -30.15 -5.81
N ASN A 176 -1.36 -31.10 -5.11
CA ASN A 176 -2.72 -30.95 -4.59
C ASN A 176 -2.75 -29.91 -3.44
N VAL A 177 -3.77 -29.06 -3.47
CA VAL A 177 -4.06 -28.02 -2.49
C VAL A 177 -5.53 -28.15 -2.09
N GLY A 178 -5.77 -28.76 -0.91
CA GLY A 178 -7.11 -29.10 -0.43
C GLY A 178 -7.84 -27.98 0.31
N GLU A 179 -7.13 -26.94 0.73
CA GLU A 179 -7.66 -25.77 1.44
C GLU A 179 -7.39 -24.50 0.65
N TRP A 180 -8.28 -23.52 0.74
CA TRP A 180 -8.12 -22.23 0.09
C TRP A 180 -6.80 -21.58 0.49
N THR A 181 -5.92 -21.41 -0.48
CA THR A 181 -4.57 -20.89 -0.28
C THR A 181 -4.40 -19.59 -1.05
N ARG A 182 -3.94 -18.55 -0.37
CA ARG A 182 -3.69 -17.25 -1.01
C ARG A 182 -2.41 -17.29 -1.84
N PHE A 183 -2.46 -16.71 -3.03
CA PHE A 183 -1.26 -16.33 -3.79
C PHE A 183 -1.16 -14.81 -3.93
N SER A 184 0.05 -14.34 -4.22
CA SER A 184 0.35 -12.93 -4.41
C SER A 184 1.55 -12.84 -5.34
N VAL A 185 1.43 -12.07 -6.43
CA VAL A 185 2.52 -11.84 -7.37
C VAL A 185 2.62 -10.34 -7.69
N PRO A 186 3.81 -9.73 -7.60
CA PRO A 186 3.99 -8.33 -7.94
C PRO A 186 3.93 -8.11 -9.45
N PHE A 187 3.46 -6.94 -9.87
CA PHE A 187 3.62 -6.48 -11.23
C PHE A 187 5.05 -6.00 -11.47
N ASN A 188 5.72 -6.59 -12.46
CA ASN A 188 6.98 -6.09 -12.97
C ASN A 188 6.68 -5.05 -14.05
N TYR A 189 6.97 -3.79 -13.77
CA TYR A 189 6.73 -2.69 -14.71
C TYR A 189 7.90 -2.47 -15.66
N PHE A 190 7.60 -2.41 -16.95
CA PHE A 190 8.57 -2.16 -18.03
C PHE A 190 8.46 -0.74 -18.58
N SER A 191 7.35 -0.05 -18.30
CA SER A 191 7.07 1.32 -18.73
C SER A 191 6.48 2.15 -17.59
N THR A 192 6.72 3.46 -17.63
CA THR A 192 6.14 4.45 -16.71
C THR A 192 4.78 4.98 -17.16
N VAL A 193 4.35 4.66 -18.39
CA VAL A 193 3.06 5.09 -18.94
C VAL A 193 1.90 4.46 -18.15
N ALA A 194 0.81 5.21 -17.94
CA ALA A 194 -0.40 4.64 -17.34
C ALA A 194 -1.02 3.61 -18.30
N PRO A 195 -1.44 2.42 -17.81
CA PRO A 195 -2.13 1.46 -18.66
C PRO A 195 -3.48 2.02 -19.14
N SER A 196 -4.07 1.37 -20.13
CA SER A 196 -5.48 1.59 -20.49
C SER A 196 -6.33 0.38 -20.16
N TRP A 197 -5.71 -0.80 -20.10
CA TRP A 197 -6.37 -2.09 -19.99
C TRP A 197 -5.60 -3.05 -19.10
N ALA A 198 -6.33 -3.97 -18.47
CA ALA A 198 -5.80 -5.17 -17.86
C ALA A 198 -6.27 -6.41 -18.66
N LEU A 199 -5.34 -7.32 -18.94
CA LEU A 199 -5.62 -8.61 -19.53
C LEU A 199 -5.15 -9.70 -18.58
N VAL A 200 -6.06 -10.54 -18.09
CA VAL A 200 -5.76 -11.62 -17.16
C VAL A 200 -6.20 -12.95 -17.74
N VAL A 201 -5.33 -13.96 -17.66
CA VAL A 201 -5.58 -15.34 -18.08
C VAL A 201 -5.25 -16.25 -16.91
N ILE A 202 -6.17 -17.15 -16.57
CA ILE A 202 -5.97 -18.18 -15.55
C ILE A 202 -6.22 -19.57 -16.14
N THR A 203 -5.47 -20.57 -15.69
CA THR A 203 -5.51 -21.93 -16.24
C THR A 203 -5.46 -23.01 -15.18
N SER A 204 -6.05 -24.18 -15.46
CA SER A 204 -5.93 -25.37 -14.60
C SER A 204 -4.62 -26.15 -14.78
N GLY A 205 -3.97 -26.02 -15.94
CA GLY A 205 -2.74 -26.72 -16.29
C GLY A 205 -1.62 -25.81 -16.78
N ASN A 206 -0.46 -26.42 -17.05
CA ASN A 206 0.80 -25.72 -17.32
C ASN A 206 0.91 -25.08 -18.73
N GLY A 207 -0.13 -25.21 -19.57
CA GLY A 207 -0.20 -24.64 -20.91
C GLY A 207 0.72 -25.25 -21.98
N LEU A 208 1.52 -26.27 -21.65
CA LEU A 208 2.45 -26.94 -22.58
C LEU A 208 2.04 -28.39 -22.85
N VAL A 209 1.86 -29.17 -21.78
CA VAL A 209 1.44 -30.57 -21.81
C VAL A 209 0.57 -30.77 -20.58
N THR A 210 -0.75 -30.83 -20.80
CA THR A 210 -1.74 -30.94 -19.73
C THR A 210 -2.33 -32.34 -19.63
N GLU A 211 -2.74 -32.72 -18.44
CA GLU A 211 -3.26 -34.05 -18.14
C GLU A 211 -4.72 -33.97 -17.69
N VAL A 212 -5.57 -34.78 -18.32
CA VAL A 212 -7.01 -34.82 -18.04
C VAL A 212 -7.24 -35.22 -16.58
N GLY A 213 -8.12 -34.48 -15.91
CA GLY A 213 -8.48 -34.70 -14.51
C GLY A 213 -7.87 -33.69 -13.54
N SER A 214 -6.95 -32.83 -13.99
CA SER A 214 -6.54 -31.66 -13.20
C SER A 214 -7.73 -30.70 -13.03
N GLU A 215 -8.03 -30.29 -11.80
CA GLU A 215 -9.08 -29.33 -11.47
C GLU A 215 -8.55 -28.25 -10.54
N VAL A 216 -8.93 -27.00 -10.78
CA VAL A 216 -8.50 -25.85 -9.99
C VAL A 216 -9.68 -24.96 -9.71
N TRP A 217 -9.79 -24.52 -8.46
CA TRP A 217 -10.74 -23.49 -8.06
C TRP A 217 -9.99 -22.18 -7.87
N TYR A 218 -10.52 -21.10 -8.43
CA TYR A 218 -10.04 -19.74 -8.24
C TYR A 218 -11.14 -18.88 -7.65
N ASP A 219 -10.76 -18.01 -6.73
CA ASP A 219 -11.68 -17.05 -6.12
C ASP A 219 -10.95 -15.77 -5.68
N ASP A 220 -11.72 -14.71 -5.48
CA ASP A 220 -11.28 -13.43 -4.90
C ASP A 220 -10.01 -12.87 -5.55
N ILE A 221 -9.94 -12.87 -6.89
CA ILE A 221 -8.84 -12.23 -7.61
C ILE A 221 -8.91 -10.72 -7.40
N ALA A 222 -7.82 -10.10 -6.98
CA ALA A 222 -7.81 -8.68 -6.68
C ALA A 222 -6.48 -7.99 -6.96
N LEU A 223 -6.56 -6.69 -7.22
CA LEU A 223 -5.42 -5.80 -7.41
C LEU A 223 -5.14 -5.05 -6.12
N ILE A 224 -3.88 -5.06 -5.68
CA ILE A 224 -3.42 -4.35 -4.49
C ILE A 224 -2.65 -3.10 -4.90
N TYR A 225 -2.94 -1.97 -4.25
CA TYR A 225 -2.34 -0.67 -4.52
C TYR A 225 -1.63 -0.15 -3.28
N ASN A 226 -0.35 0.19 -3.42
CA ASN A 226 0.38 0.80 -2.31
C ASN A 226 -0.13 2.22 -2.03
N VAL A 227 -0.22 2.57 -0.75
CA VAL A 227 -0.37 3.94 -0.26
C VAL A 227 0.98 4.35 0.32
N ILE A 228 1.67 5.27 -0.34
CA ILE A 228 3.03 5.68 -0.01
C ILE A 228 2.98 7.02 0.72
N PRO A 229 3.30 7.07 2.02
CA PRO A 229 3.41 8.33 2.76
C PRO A 229 4.79 8.96 2.55
N VAL A 230 4.81 10.29 2.54
CA VAL A 230 6.01 11.12 2.52
C VAL A 230 5.84 12.23 3.57
N PRO A 231 6.30 12.00 4.80
CA PRO A 231 6.34 13.03 5.83
C PRO A 231 7.21 14.22 5.37
N SER A 232 6.75 15.44 5.63
CA SER A 232 7.50 16.67 5.30
C SER A 232 8.78 16.82 6.11
N GLU A 233 8.88 16.09 7.23
CA GLU A 233 9.99 16.11 8.17
C GLU A 233 10.38 14.68 8.53
N THR A 234 11.68 14.44 8.73
CA THR A 234 12.19 13.15 9.23
C THR A 234 12.45 13.16 10.74
N MET A 235 12.35 14.33 11.37
CA MET A 235 12.52 14.51 12.81
C MET A 235 11.45 15.44 13.38
N ALA A 236 10.76 14.99 14.44
CA ALA A 236 9.73 15.72 15.14
C ALA A 236 10.16 16.05 16.56
N TYR A 237 9.86 17.28 16.99
CA TYR A 237 10.21 17.79 18.31
C TYR A 237 8.95 18.06 19.12
N VAL A 238 8.69 17.24 20.14
CA VAL A 238 7.53 17.37 21.02
C VAL A 238 7.94 17.79 22.42
N THR A 239 7.04 18.43 23.16
CA THR A 239 7.20 18.75 24.59
C THR A 239 6.09 18.05 25.38
N SER A 240 6.06 18.14 26.71
CA SER A 240 4.93 17.62 27.50
C SER A 240 3.59 18.27 27.13
N ASP A 241 3.59 19.53 26.67
CA ASP A 241 2.37 20.32 26.50
C ASP A 241 2.14 20.79 25.06
N ALA A 242 3.06 20.49 24.14
CA ALA A 242 2.97 20.87 22.74
C ALA A 242 3.37 19.70 21.82
N GLY A 243 2.50 19.40 20.86
CA GLY A 243 2.75 18.45 19.78
C GLY A 243 3.61 19.03 18.66
N PHE A 244 3.82 18.23 17.61
CA PHE A 244 4.59 18.64 16.44
C PHE A 244 3.73 18.56 15.17
N ALA A 245 3.58 19.69 14.49
CA ALA A 245 2.81 19.77 13.26
C ALA A 245 3.72 19.37 12.09
N LEU A 246 3.21 18.48 11.24
CA LEU A 246 3.86 18.14 9.98
C LEU A 246 2.79 17.89 8.92
N ASN A 247 3.19 17.98 7.67
CA ASN A 247 2.38 17.49 6.57
C ASN A 247 2.84 16.08 6.22
N VAL A 248 1.91 15.18 5.93
CA VAL A 248 2.19 13.87 5.34
C VAL A 248 1.57 13.88 3.95
N ASP A 249 2.41 14.08 2.94
CA ASP A 249 1.98 13.84 1.57
C ASP A 249 1.76 12.35 1.39
N PHE A 250 0.81 11.96 0.55
CA PHE A 250 0.63 10.58 0.15
C PHE A 250 0.35 10.47 -1.33
N SER A 251 0.66 9.29 -1.87
CA SER A 251 0.24 8.88 -3.20
C SER A 251 -0.21 7.43 -3.17
N THR A 252 -1.11 7.09 -4.07
CA THR A 252 -1.65 5.75 -4.23
C THR A 252 -1.38 5.26 -5.65
N GLY A 253 -1.16 3.96 -5.80
CA GLY A 253 -1.00 3.36 -7.14
C GLY A 253 -2.29 3.33 -7.95
N GLY A 254 -3.46 3.52 -7.32
CA GLY A 254 -4.76 3.48 -7.99
C GLY A 254 -5.67 4.62 -7.58
N GLU A 255 -6.32 5.22 -8.56
CA GLU A 255 -7.20 6.38 -8.37
C GLU A 255 -8.43 5.98 -7.56
N PRO A 256 -8.78 6.68 -6.48
CA PRO A 256 -10.02 6.40 -5.79
C PRO A 256 -11.22 6.56 -6.73
N VAL A 257 -12.16 5.60 -6.73
CA VAL A 257 -13.38 5.70 -7.56
C VAL A 257 -14.50 6.48 -6.86
N ALA A 258 -14.31 6.81 -5.58
CA ALA A 258 -15.15 7.67 -4.77
C ALA A 258 -14.30 8.31 -3.65
N ALA A 259 -14.86 9.34 -3.01
CA ALA A 259 -14.23 9.99 -1.87
C ALA A 259 -13.91 8.96 -0.76
N THR A 260 -12.64 8.89 -0.40
CA THR A 260 -12.06 7.92 0.54
C THR A 260 -11.42 8.63 1.71
N ASP A 261 -11.65 8.13 2.92
CA ASP A 261 -11.00 8.62 4.14
C ASP A 261 -9.61 8.01 4.30
N PHE A 262 -8.58 8.78 3.97
CA PHE A 262 -7.20 8.44 4.26
C PHE A 262 -6.81 8.93 5.66
N VAL A 263 -6.24 8.04 6.47
CA VAL A 263 -5.89 8.30 7.88
C VAL A 263 -4.39 8.11 8.05
N ALA A 264 -3.70 9.16 8.49
CA ALA A 264 -2.30 9.07 8.88
C ALA A 264 -2.19 8.56 10.32
N GLU A 265 -1.42 7.50 10.51
CA GLU A 265 -1.20 6.86 11.79
C GLU A 265 0.30 6.82 12.13
N LEU A 266 0.60 7.01 13.42
CA LEU A 266 1.91 6.86 14.02
C LEU A 266 1.96 5.57 14.84
N SER A 267 3.02 4.78 14.64
CA SER A 267 3.32 3.58 15.44
C SER A 267 3.91 3.93 16.82
N ASP A 268 4.31 2.93 17.60
CA ASP A 268 5.13 3.16 18.79
C ASP A 268 6.64 3.36 18.45
N ALA A 269 7.46 3.59 19.47
CA ALA A 269 8.90 3.80 19.30
C ALA A 269 9.68 2.58 18.76
N ASN A 270 9.07 1.39 18.72
CA ASN A 270 9.62 0.15 18.16
C ASN A 270 9.05 -0.16 16.77
N GLY A 271 8.16 0.68 16.23
CA GLY A 271 7.46 0.44 14.96
C GLY A 271 6.27 -0.51 15.07
N ASP A 272 5.73 -0.73 16.27
CA ASP A 272 4.58 -1.59 16.54
C ASP A 272 3.25 -0.84 16.26
N TRP A 273 2.29 -1.55 15.66
CA TRP A 273 0.98 -1.04 15.23
C TRP A 273 -0.19 -1.61 16.06
N SER A 274 0.06 -2.22 17.22
CA SER A 274 -0.96 -2.78 18.12
C SER A 274 -1.85 -1.71 18.76
N ALA A 275 -1.33 -0.51 18.96
CA ALA A 275 -2.07 0.66 19.45
C ALA A 275 -1.63 1.93 18.68
N PRO A 276 -1.97 2.03 17.38
CA PRO A 276 -1.52 3.12 16.55
C PRO A 276 -2.24 4.42 16.92
N VAL A 277 -1.54 5.54 16.80
CA VAL A 277 -2.06 6.87 17.11
C VAL A 277 -2.45 7.55 15.81
N VAL A 278 -3.72 7.90 15.66
CA VAL A 278 -4.18 8.73 14.54
C VAL A 278 -3.62 10.14 14.71
N ILE A 279 -2.87 10.61 13.71
CA ILE A 279 -2.24 11.95 13.71
C ILE A 279 -2.86 12.90 12.70
N GLY A 280 -3.66 12.41 11.76
CA GLY A 280 -4.36 13.25 10.79
C GLY A 280 -5.27 12.44 9.87
N SER A 281 -6.14 13.10 9.13
CA SER A 281 -7.01 12.47 8.14
C SER A 281 -7.34 13.43 6.98
N LEU A 282 -7.56 12.87 5.79
CA LEU A 282 -8.06 13.59 4.62
C LEU A 282 -9.10 12.74 3.90
N ASN A 283 -10.28 13.31 3.64
CA ASN A 283 -11.27 12.75 2.74
C ASN A 283 -11.02 13.31 1.33
N THR A 284 -10.71 12.45 0.37
CA THR A 284 -10.47 12.86 -1.03
C THR A 284 -10.76 11.73 -2.01
N ASP A 285 -11.07 12.08 -3.25
CA ASP A 285 -11.20 11.17 -4.39
C ASP A 285 -9.95 11.17 -5.29
N THR A 286 -8.88 11.85 -4.88
CA THR A 286 -7.62 11.95 -5.64
C THR A 286 -6.62 10.88 -5.26
N SER A 287 -5.84 10.37 -6.23
CA SER A 287 -4.74 9.41 -5.98
C SER A 287 -3.57 9.96 -5.18
N ALA A 288 -3.48 11.27 -4.96
CA ALA A 288 -2.47 11.90 -4.13
C ALA A 288 -3.05 13.10 -3.36
N GLY A 289 -2.44 13.44 -2.23
CA GLY A 289 -2.86 14.57 -1.41
C GLY A 289 -1.91 14.82 -0.24
N THR A 290 -2.21 15.86 0.53
CA THR A 290 -1.46 16.25 1.73
C THR A 290 -2.35 16.16 2.95
N ILE A 291 -1.98 15.33 3.93
CA ILE A 291 -2.68 15.20 5.21
C ILE A 291 -1.99 16.10 6.23
N PRO A 292 -2.65 17.17 6.72
CA PRO A 292 -2.13 17.94 7.84
C PRO A 292 -2.18 17.07 9.10
N CYS A 293 -1.03 16.86 9.73
CA CYS A 293 -0.87 15.96 10.86
C CYS A 293 -0.38 16.69 12.11
N MET A 294 -0.73 16.14 13.27
CA MET A 294 -0.29 16.57 14.59
C MET A 294 0.19 15.36 15.37
N ILE A 295 1.51 15.23 15.56
CA ILE A 295 2.06 14.29 16.53
C ILE A 295 1.70 14.81 17.93
N PRO A 296 1.06 14.01 18.81
CA PRO A 296 0.59 14.48 20.10
C PRO A 296 1.73 14.97 21.01
N ALA A 297 1.40 15.94 21.87
CA ALA A 297 2.25 16.32 22.99
C ALA A 297 2.52 15.12 23.90
N GLY A 298 3.70 15.08 24.53
CA GLY A 298 4.09 14.01 25.44
C GLY A 298 4.44 12.69 24.77
N THR A 299 4.44 12.61 23.42
CA THR A 299 4.92 11.42 22.71
C THR A 299 6.38 11.13 23.12
N PRO A 300 6.70 9.93 23.65
CA PRO A 300 8.05 9.64 24.11
C PRO A 300 9.09 9.74 22.99
N SER A 301 10.30 10.18 23.31
CA SER A 301 11.41 10.18 22.35
C SER A 301 11.76 8.77 21.88
N GLY A 302 12.07 8.61 20.60
CA GLY A 302 12.46 7.34 20.00
C GLY A 302 12.81 7.49 18.51
N THR A 303 13.67 6.61 18.00
CA THR A 303 14.13 6.62 16.61
C THR A 303 13.44 5.58 15.72
N GLY A 304 12.63 4.69 16.31
CA GLY A 304 11.98 3.58 15.59
C GLY A 304 10.53 3.85 15.18
N TYR A 305 10.04 5.09 15.34
CA TYR A 305 8.69 5.44 14.92
C TYR A 305 8.55 5.35 13.39
N LEU A 306 7.40 4.85 12.98
CA LEU A 306 6.94 4.77 11.60
C LEU A 306 5.61 5.52 11.45
N ILE A 307 5.42 6.17 10.32
CA ILE A 307 4.17 6.75 9.86
C ILE A 307 3.65 5.88 8.71
N ARG A 308 2.34 5.62 8.70
CA ARG A 308 1.65 5.01 7.56
C ARG A 308 0.37 5.79 7.26
N VAL A 309 -0.15 5.64 6.05
CA VAL A 309 -1.47 6.16 5.67
C VAL A 309 -2.38 4.97 5.33
N THR A 310 -3.48 4.82 6.06
CA THR A 310 -4.46 3.72 5.93
C THR A 310 -5.80 4.24 5.43
N ASN A 311 -6.69 3.32 5.06
CA ASN A 311 -8.12 3.57 4.85
C ASN A 311 -8.90 2.26 5.10
N ALA A 312 -10.22 2.27 4.88
CA ALA A 312 -11.08 1.12 5.13
C ALA A 312 -10.99 0.01 4.05
N SER A 313 -10.46 0.31 2.87
CA SER A 313 -10.35 -0.66 1.78
C SER A 313 -9.22 -1.66 2.04
N PRO A 314 -9.47 -2.98 1.93
CA PRO A 314 -8.44 -4.00 2.11
C PRO A 314 -7.45 -4.07 0.93
N TYR A 315 -7.72 -3.34 -0.16
CA TYR A 315 -6.93 -3.36 -1.39
C TYR A 315 -5.95 -2.20 -1.50
N TYR A 316 -6.02 -1.24 -0.57
CA TYR A 316 -4.98 -0.24 -0.38
C TYR A 316 -4.01 -0.73 0.70
N ALA A 317 -2.80 -1.11 0.29
CA ALA A 317 -1.76 -1.58 1.18
C ALA A 317 -0.93 -0.39 1.72
N PRO A 318 -0.92 -0.13 3.04
CA PRO A 318 -0.13 0.96 3.60
C PRO A 318 1.37 0.64 3.53
N VAL A 319 2.15 1.57 2.98
CA VAL A 319 3.60 1.59 3.10
C VAL A 319 3.99 2.45 4.31
N VAL A 320 5.13 2.14 4.92
CA VAL A 320 5.63 2.84 6.10
C VAL A 320 6.78 3.80 5.76
N ALA A 321 6.83 4.93 6.43
CA ALA A 321 7.94 5.89 6.40
C ALA A 321 8.47 6.12 7.81
N GLY A 322 9.79 6.18 7.98
CA GLY A 322 10.41 6.40 9.29
C GLY A 322 10.36 7.86 9.73
N ILE A 323 10.21 8.08 11.04
CA ILE A 323 10.36 9.39 11.68
C ILE A 323 11.07 9.23 13.03
N THR A 324 11.94 10.17 13.38
CA THR A 324 12.51 10.24 14.73
C THR A 324 11.72 11.25 15.56
N ILE A 325 11.34 10.87 16.78
CA ILE A 325 10.72 11.77 17.75
C ILE A 325 11.75 12.08 18.82
N ASP A 326 12.02 13.36 19.05
CA ASP A 326 12.84 13.82 20.16
C ASP A 326 12.02 14.69 21.11
N LEU A 327 12.34 14.60 22.39
CA LEU A 327 11.79 15.46 23.41
C LEU A 327 12.53 16.79 23.36
N ASN A 328 11.89 17.78 22.77
CA ASN A 328 12.32 19.14 22.95
C ASN A 328 11.96 19.56 24.36
N THR A 329 12.96 20.00 25.14
CA THR A 329 12.71 20.50 26.50
C THR A 329 12.04 21.89 26.51
N GLY A 330 11.58 22.37 25.34
CA GLY A 330 11.10 23.74 25.15
C GLY A 330 12.22 24.79 25.19
N ILE A 331 13.48 24.37 25.00
CA ILE A 331 14.65 25.25 25.13
C ILE A 331 15.30 25.36 23.75
N ALA A 332 14.97 26.41 23.00
CA ALA A 332 15.71 26.75 21.79
C ALA A 332 17.17 27.05 22.16
N ALA A 333 18.11 26.37 21.51
CA ALA A 333 19.51 26.76 21.54
C ALA A 333 19.69 28.05 20.74
N VAL A 334 19.29 29.19 21.31
CA VAL A 334 19.76 30.49 20.86
C VAL A 334 21.11 30.69 21.52
N GLY A 335 22.18 30.26 20.84
CA GLY A 335 23.47 30.85 21.11
C GLY A 335 23.39 32.29 20.65
N GLY A 336 23.15 33.25 21.55
CA GLY A 336 23.39 34.64 21.23
C GLY A 336 24.82 34.74 20.70
N ALA A 337 25.02 35.32 19.51
CA ALA A 337 26.30 35.34 18.79
C ALA A 337 27.48 35.92 19.59
N ASP A 338 27.18 36.51 20.75
CA ASP A 338 28.10 37.24 21.62
C ASP A 338 28.38 36.55 22.98
N ALA A 339 27.87 35.33 23.19
CA ALA A 339 28.16 34.52 24.38
C ALA A 339 28.45 33.05 24.05
N SER A 340 29.40 32.46 24.78
CA SER A 340 29.62 31.01 24.72
C SER A 340 29.71 30.42 26.12
N VAL A 341 29.16 29.22 26.31
CA VAL A 341 29.19 28.49 27.56
C VAL A 341 29.79 27.12 27.31
N ARG A 342 30.81 26.73 28.08
CA ARG A 342 31.56 25.48 27.90
C ARG A 342 32.09 24.94 29.23
N SER A 343 32.35 23.64 29.31
CA SER A 343 33.05 23.05 30.45
C SER A 343 34.53 23.41 30.44
N GLN A 344 35.11 23.63 31.62
CA GLN A 344 36.55 23.78 31.84
C GLN A 344 36.93 23.14 33.18
N GLU A 345 38.22 22.88 33.39
CA GLU A 345 38.75 22.50 34.70
C GLU A 345 38.24 23.47 35.79
N GLY A 346 37.54 22.91 36.79
CA GLY A 346 36.94 23.66 37.89
C GLY A 346 35.48 24.10 37.69
N GLY A 347 34.84 23.86 36.54
CA GLY A 347 33.39 24.07 36.38
C GLY A 347 32.93 24.49 34.97
N ILE A 348 32.01 25.46 34.91
CA ILE A 348 31.42 25.95 33.66
C ILE A 348 31.94 27.36 33.37
N LEU A 349 32.60 27.54 32.23
CA LEU A 349 33.05 28.84 31.74
C LEU A 349 31.94 29.51 30.93
N VAL A 350 31.52 30.69 31.38
CA VAL A 350 30.64 31.63 30.69
C VAL A 350 31.53 32.74 30.09
N ASP A 351 31.68 32.74 28.77
CA ASP A 351 32.52 33.67 28.03
C ASP A 351 31.65 34.72 27.34
N LEU A 352 31.60 35.91 27.94
CA LEU A 352 30.88 37.08 27.46
C LEU A 352 31.83 38.08 26.81
N SER A 353 33.04 37.67 26.39
CA SER A 353 34.06 38.59 25.86
C SER A 353 33.62 39.36 24.61
N ARG A 354 32.60 38.86 23.89
CA ARG A 354 31.99 39.50 22.72
C ARG A 354 30.70 40.26 23.05
N ALA A 355 30.17 40.10 24.26
CA ALA A 355 28.93 40.74 24.68
C ALA A 355 29.13 42.20 25.05
N THR A 356 28.31 43.08 24.50
CA THR A 356 28.20 44.49 24.92
C THR A 356 27.14 44.69 26.00
N ALA A 357 26.25 43.72 26.20
CA ALA A 357 25.20 43.77 27.20
C ALA A 357 25.79 43.69 28.62
N SER A 358 25.33 44.57 29.51
CA SER A 358 25.69 44.57 30.92
C SER A 358 24.58 45.26 31.73
N PRO A 359 24.02 44.63 32.78
CA PRO A 359 24.33 43.28 33.26
C PRO A 359 23.78 42.14 32.39
N VAL A 360 24.39 40.96 32.47
CA VAL A 360 23.86 39.68 31.97
C VAL A 360 23.59 38.76 33.15
N LEU A 361 22.34 38.34 33.34
CA LEU A 361 21.95 37.34 34.32
C LEU A 361 22.39 35.95 33.84
N CYS A 362 23.06 35.18 34.70
CA CYS A 362 23.43 33.80 34.48
C CYS A 362 22.76 32.91 35.53
N GLU A 363 22.07 31.86 35.09
CA GLU A 363 21.41 30.88 35.94
C GLU A 363 21.79 29.47 35.49
N VAL A 364 22.15 28.61 36.44
CA VAL A 364 22.53 27.22 36.17
C VAL A 364 21.57 26.28 36.87
N PHE A 365 21.10 25.27 36.14
CA PHE A 365 20.13 24.28 36.60
C PHE A 365 20.69 22.86 36.48
N ASP A 366 20.28 21.98 37.40
CA ASP A 366 20.53 20.54 37.28
C ASP A 366 19.59 19.88 36.25
N VAL A 367 19.81 18.60 35.95
CA VAL A 367 18.97 17.83 35.01
C VAL A 367 17.51 17.67 35.46
N ARG A 368 17.19 17.97 36.72
CA ARG A 368 15.83 17.93 37.29
C ARG A 368 15.20 19.33 37.33
N GLY A 369 15.85 20.34 36.76
CA GLY A 369 15.37 21.72 36.73
C GLY A 369 15.59 22.51 38.03
N GLY A 370 16.34 21.97 38.99
CA GLY A 370 16.68 22.66 40.23
C GLY A 370 17.73 23.75 39.98
N LEU A 371 17.46 24.98 40.43
CA LEU A 371 18.42 26.09 40.34
C LEU A 371 19.61 25.85 41.26
N LEU A 372 20.81 25.77 40.69
CA LEU A 372 22.06 25.51 41.41
C LEU A 372 22.89 26.78 41.64
N ALA A 373 22.91 27.69 40.67
CA ALA A 373 23.66 28.93 40.77
C ALA A 373 22.93 30.06 40.04
N ARG A 374 23.01 31.27 40.58
CA ARG A 374 22.50 32.50 39.96
C ARG A 374 23.49 33.62 40.23
N ALA A 375 23.93 34.31 39.17
CA ALA A 375 24.88 35.40 39.25
C ALA A 375 24.61 36.44 38.15
N THR A 376 25.14 37.65 38.35
CA THR A 376 25.08 38.72 37.35
C THR A 376 26.49 39.05 36.88
N TYR A 377 26.66 39.11 35.57
CA TYR A 377 27.95 39.27 34.91
C TYR A 377 27.99 40.50 34.03
N THR A 378 29.22 40.95 33.72
CA THR A 378 29.48 42.12 32.89
C THR A 378 29.86 41.67 31.48
N GLY A 379 29.25 42.24 30.45
CA GLY A 379 29.71 42.05 29.07
C GLY A 379 31.18 42.44 28.87
N GLY A 380 31.86 41.79 27.93
CA GLY A 380 33.29 41.98 27.67
C GLY A 380 34.21 41.18 28.60
N SER A 381 33.67 40.25 29.39
CA SER A 381 34.45 39.50 30.39
C SER A 381 34.16 37.99 30.39
N ARG A 382 34.93 37.23 31.17
CA ARG A 382 34.84 35.77 31.30
C ARG A 382 34.64 35.39 32.75
N HIS A 383 33.74 34.45 33.00
CA HIS A 383 33.38 34.03 34.35
C HIS A 383 33.32 32.51 34.46
N LEU A 384 33.95 31.98 35.50
CA LEU A 384 33.87 30.56 35.83
C LEU A 384 32.81 30.36 36.92
N VAL A 385 31.81 29.54 36.64
CA VAL A 385 30.86 29.04 37.65
C VAL A 385 31.41 27.72 38.19
N PRO A 386 31.85 27.67 39.46
CA PRO A 386 32.49 26.47 39.99
C PRO A 386 31.48 25.35 40.22
N PHE A 387 31.78 24.16 39.71
CA PHE A 387 31.01 22.93 39.96
C PHE A 387 31.96 21.75 40.07
N TYR A 388 31.72 20.90 41.06
CA TYR A 388 32.62 19.78 41.40
C TYR A 388 32.05 18.40 41.07
N ALA A 389 30.76 18.31 40.71
CA ALA A 389 30.12 17.07 40.34
C ALA A 389 30.03 16.93 38.81
N PRO A 390 30.56 15.85 38.22
CA PRO A 390 30.32 15.54 36.82
C PRO A 390 28.81 15.38 36.56
N GLY A 391 28.35 15.87 35.42
CA GLY A 391 26.93 15.86 35.09
C GLY A 391 26.56 16.78 33.94
N LEU A 392 25.31 16.69 33.51
CA LEU A 392 24.72 17.59 32.52
C LEU A 392 24.05 18.77 33.23
N TYR A 393 24.34 19.98 32.77
CA TYR A 393 23.80 21.22 33.33
C TYR A 393 23.18 22.07 32.23
N THR A 394 22.17 22.84 32.61
CA THR A 394 21.55 23.85 31.74
C THR A 394 21.89 25.24 32.25
N VAL A 395 22.43 26.09 31.38
CA VAL A 395 22.83 27.47 31.72
C VAL A 395 21.99 28.44 30.91
N ARG A 396 21.17 29.25 31.59
CA ARG A 396 20.39 30.33 30.99
C ARG A 396 21.11 31.66 31.17
N LEU A 397 21.27 32.41 30.08
CA LEU A 397 21.83 33.76 30.06
C LEU A 397 20.74 34.74 29.60
N THR A 398 20.56 35.84 30.31
CA THR A 398 19.56 36.87 29.96
C THR A 398 20.11 38.28 30.19
N GLY A 399 20.22 39.08 29.14
CA GLY A 399 20.62 40.48 29.18
C GLY A 399 20.92 41.06 27.80
N GLY A 400 20.14 42.05 27.36
CA GLY A 400 20.34 42.73 26.07
C GLY A 400 20.29 41.76 24.89
N ALA A 401 21.33 41.75 24.06
CA ALA A 401 21.49 40.82 22.93
C ALA A 401 21.98 39.41 23.35
N VAL A 402 22.33 39.22 24.62
CA VAL A 402 22.69 37.91 25.19
C VAL A 402 21.45 37.34 25.87
N ASP A 403 20.62 36.67 25.10
CA ASP A 403 19.48 35.90 25.62
C ASP A 403 19.50 34.50 25.00
N GLY A 404 19.61 33.48 25.84
CA GLY A 404 19.92 32.14 25.36
C GLY A 404 20.11 31.11 26.46
N THR A 405 20.01 29.84 26.07
CA THR A 405 20.24 28.71 26.99
C THR A 405 21.22 27.72 26.38
N HIS A 406 22.17 27.25 27.18
CA HIS A 406 23.25 26.36 26.79
C HIS A 406 23.22 25.08 27.62
N ARG A 407 23.43 23.92 26.99
CA ARG A 407 23.62 22.64 27.68
C ARG A 407 25.10 22.34 27.77
N VAL A 408 25.61 22.06 28.96
CA VAL A 408 27.03 21.79 29.20
C VAL A 408 27.20 20.53 30.01
N MET A 409 27.99 19.59 29.49
CA MET A 409 28.43 18.42 30.23
C MET A 409 29.75 18.75 30.95
N VAL A 410 29.73 18.73 32.29
CA VAL A 410 30.94 18.84 33.12
C VAL A 410 31.46 17.41 33.34
N ARG A 411 32.73 17.17 33.03
CA ARG A 411 33.39 15.87 33.13
C ARG A 411 34.28 15.80 34.36
#